data_AF-A0A1Q1FSE8-F1
#
_entry.id   AF-A0A1Q1FSE8-F1
#
_cell.length_a   1.000
_cell.length_b   1.000
_cell.length_c   1.000
_cell.angle_alpha   90.00
_cell.angle_beta   90.00
_cell.angle_gamma   90.00
#
_symmetry.space_group_name_H-M   'P 1'
#
loop_
_entity.id
_entity.type
_entity.pdbx_description
1 polymer ?
#
loop_
_entity_poly.entity_id
_entity_poly.type
_entity_poly.pdbx_seq_one_letter_code
_entity_poly.pdbx_strand_id
1 'polypeptide(L)'
;MIKLLREVDFRQTKANARNVLKNFRRLERIAGRSLIDLKSPIITDMPKSQSHGNKAEDALVQLADAEAERDAILSALMALSLTSRQILHYSFCVQDHYSNYKIAREVGYSERSIQRMKSEALIEFAEAYRNGKIIAYK
;
A
#
# COMPACT_ATOMS: atom_id res chain seq x y z
N MET A 1 13.27 28.43 -16.98
CA MET A 1 11.94 28.77 -16.41
C MET A 1 11.74 27.92 -15.16
N ILE A 2 11.99 28.49 -13.97
CA ILE A 2 11.81 27.78 -12.70
C ILE A 2 10.32 27.73 -12.43
N LYS A 3 9.69 26.57 -12.62
CA LYS A 3 8.33 26.30 -12.11
C LYS A 3 8.40 26.52 -10.60
N LEU A 4 7.75 27.58 -10.07
CA LEU A 4 7.53 27.66 -8.63
C LEU A 4 6.88 26.34 -8.20
N LEU A 5 7.53 25.61 -7.31
CA LEU A 5 6.94 24.41 -6.71
C LEU A 5 5.68 24.87 -6.00
N ARG A 6 4.52 24.38 -6.45
CA ARG A 6 3.23 24.64 -5.79
C ARG A 6 3.36 24.25 -4.33
N GLU A 7 2.79 25.07 -3.44
CA GLU A 7 2.87 24.81 -2.01
C GLU A 7 2.13 23.50 -1.67
N VAL A 8 2.86 22.56 -1.08
CA VAL A 8 2.34 21.24 -0.72
C VAL A 8 1.52 21.32 0.56
N ASP A 9 0.31 20.76 0.55
CA ASP A 9 -0.42 20.46 1.77
C ASP A 9 0.13 19.16 2.38
N PHE A 10 1.10 19.30 3.28
CA PHE A 10 1.70 18.16 3.97
C PHE A 10 0.70 17.39 4.86
N ARG A 11 -0.36 18.04 5.37
CA ARG A 11 -1.35 17.36 6.21
C ARG A 11 -2.17 16.40 5.35
N GLN A 12 -2.72 16.89 4.24
CA GLN A 12 -3.52 16.08 3.32
C GLN A 12 -2.65 15.03 2.60
N THR A 13 -1.42 15.38 2.21
CA THR A 13 -0.48 14.45 1.58
C THR A 13 -0.18 13.25 2.47
N LYS A 14 0.11 13.47 3.78
CA LYS A 14 0.27 12.36 4.74
C LYS A 14 -0.99 11.51 4.89
N ALA A 15 -2.18 12.12 4.84
CA ALA A 15 -3.44 11.38 4.91
C ALA A 15 -3.63 10.49 3.68
N ASN A 16 -3.32 11.00 2.49
CA ASN A 16 -3.36 10.24 1.24
C ASN A 16 -2.38 9.06 1.27
N ALA A 17 -1.13 9.29 1.70
CA ALA A 17 -0.12 8.24 1.85
C ALA A 17 -0.59 7.12 2.80
N ARG A 18 -1.14 7.47 3.97
CA ARG A 18 -1.72 6.48 4.90
C ARG A 18 -2.88 5.70 4.28
N ASN A 19 -3.72 6.36 3.49
CA ASN A 19 -4.85 5.72 2.83
C ASN A 19 -4.42 4.69 1.78
N VAL A 20 -3.30 4.91 1.09
CA VAL A 20 -2.70 3.93 0.19
C VAL A 20 -2.08 2.78 1.01
N LEU A 21 -1.18 3.10 1.93
CA LEU A 21 -0.40 2.11 2.68
C LEU A 21 -1.26 1.19 3.56
N LYS A 22 -2.37 1.66 4.14
CA LYS A 22 -3.25 0.82 4.96
C LYS A 22 -3.86 -0.36 4.18
N ASN A 23 -3.96 -0.25 2.85
CA ASN A 23 -4.50 -1.30 2.00
C ASN A 23 -3.47 -2.36 1.63
N PHE A 24 -2.18 -2.10 1.86
CA PHE A 24 -1.08 -2.97 1.42
C PHE A 24 -1.28 -4.43 1.82
N ARG A 25 -1.57 -4.70 3.11
CA ARG A 25 -1.76 -6.08 3.61
C ARG A 25 -2.91 -6.81 2.92
N ARG A 26 -3.97 -6.08 2.54
CA ARG A 26 -5.10 -6.66 1.80
C ARG A 26 -4.67 -6.98 0.37
N LEU A 27 -3.96 -6.06 -0.29
CA LEU A 27 -3.44 -6.24 -1.64
C LEU A 27 -2.47 -7.44 -1.68
N GLU A 28 -1.56 -7.54 -0.72
CA GLU A 28 -0.61 -8.65 -0.58
C GLU A 28 -1.32 -9.99 -0.43
N ARG A 29 -2.39 -10.07 0.39
CA ARG A 29 -3.19 -11.30 0.52
C ARG A 29 -3.97 -11.67 -0.73
N ILE A 30 -4.39 -10.70 -1.54
CA ILE A 30 -5.09 -10.96 -2.80
C ILE A 30 -4.08 -11.41 -3.86
N ALA A 31 -3.00 -10.66 -4.01
CA ALA A 31 -1.92 -10.89 -4.96
C ALA A 31 -1.09 -12.16 -4.65
N GLY A 32 -1.10 -12.62 -3.40
CA GLY A 32 -0.48 -13.89 -2.99
C GLY A 32 -1.36 -15.13 -3.21
N ARG A 33 -2.59 -14.99 -3.74
CA ARG A 33 -3.44 -16.14 -4.08
C ARG A 33 -2.91 -16.85 -5.32
N SER A 34 -2.97 -18.18 -5.32
CA SER A 34 -2.67 -18.95 -6.52
C SER A 34 -3.76 -18.74 -7.58
N LEU A 35 -3.38 -18.72 -8.86
CA LEU A 35 -4.31 -18.73 -10.00
C LEU A 35 -5.26 -19.95 -9.97
N ILE A 36 -4.84 -21.05 -9.34
CA ILE A 36 -5.62 -22.26 -9.15
C ILE A 36 -6.79 -22.01 -8.18
N ASP A 37 -6.56 -21.23 -7.12
CA ASP A 37 -7.59 -20.88 -6.13
C ASP A 37 -8.66 -19.95 -6.73
N LEU A 38 -8.26 -19.07 -7.66
CA LEU A 38 -9.17 -18.14 -8.35
C LEU A 38 -10.12 -18.81 -9.34
N LYS A 39 -9.71 -19.94 -9.93
CA LYS A 39 -10.51 -20.69 -10.91
C LYS A 39 -11.48 -21.70 -10.29
N SER A 40 -11.48 -21.85 -8.97
CA SER A 40 -12.20 -22.93 -8.29
C SER A 40 -13.52 -22.48 -7.66
N PRO A 41 -14.65 -22.60 -8.37
CA PRO A 41 -15.91 -22.92 -7.74
C PRO A 41 -16.35 -24.31 -8.21
N ILE A 42 -15.78 -25.38 -7.63
CA ILE A 42 -16.39 -26.70 -7.74
C ILE A 42 -17.46 -26.79 -6.65
N ILE A 43 -18.60 -26.13 -6.90
CA ILE A 43 -19.83 -26.43 -6.16
C ILE A 43 -20.50 -27.54 -6.95
N THR A 44 -20.23 -28.78 -6.55
CA THR A 44 -21.04 -29.93 -6.95
C THR A 44 -22.46 -29.74 -6.40
N ASP A 45 -23.43 -29.89 -7.28
CA ASP A 45 -24.82 -30.27 -6.99
C ASP A 45 -25.88 -29.17 -6.78
N MET A 46 -26.07 -28.27 -7.76
CA MET A 46 -27.35 -27.54 -7.87
C MET A 46 -27.70 -27.12 -9.33
N PRO A 47 -28.97 -27.25 -9.77
CA PRO A 47 -29.33 -27.07 -11.17
C PRO A 47 -29.31 -25.59 -11.59
N LYS A 48 -28.97 -25.39 -12.86
CA LYS A 48 -28.55 -24.16 -13.52
C LYS A 48 -29.54 -23.00 -13.40
N SER A 49 -29.01 -21.82 -13.07
CA SER A 49 -29.50 -20.52 -13.58
C SER A 49 -28.35 -19.83 -14.32
N GLN A 50 -28.63 -19.36 -15.54
CA GLN A 50 -27.66 -18.69 -16.41
C GLN A 50 -27.22 -17.36 -15.78
N SER A 51 -26.06 -17.35 -15.15
CA SER A 51 -25.38 -16.10 -14.80
C SER A 51 -24.54 -15.66 -16.00
N HIS A 52 -25.12 -14.85 -16.88
CA HIS A 52 -24.34 -14.07 -17.85
C HIS A 52 -23.39 -13.13 -17.08
N GLY A 53 -22.08 -13.34 -17.23
CA GLY A 53 -21.03 -12.55 -16.61
C GLY A 53 -19.83 -13.43 -16.22
N ASN A 54 -18.70 -13.25 -16.89
CA ASN A 54 -17.49 -14.07 -16.75
C ASN A 54 -16.80 -13.82 -15.40
N LYS A 55 -17.35 -14.36 -14.31
CA LYS A 55 -16.83 -14.23 -12.93
C LYS A 55 -15.33 -14.57 -12.81
N ALA A 56 -14.84 -15.46 -13.66
CA ALA A 56 -13.43 -15.82 -13.73
C ALA A 56 -12.56 -14.72 -14.34
N GLU A 57 -13.03 -14.01 -15.37
CA GLU A 57 -12.34 -12.87 -15.97
C GLU A 57 -12.29 -11.69 -14.98
N ASP A 58 -13.42 -11.39 -14.32
CA ASP A 58 -13.47 -10.35 -13.30
C ASP A 58 -12.48 -10.61 -12.15
N ALA A 59 -12.34 -11.87 -11.73
CA ALA A 59 -11.40 -12.28 -10.70
C ALA A 59 -9.94 -12.13 -11.14
N LEU A 60 -9.63 -12.41 -12.42
CA LEU A 60 -8.30 -12.20 -12.99
C LEU A 60 -7.95 -10.72 -13.09
N VAL A 61 -8.89 -9.87 -13.50
CA VAL A 61 -8.70 -8.41 -13.54
C VAL A 61 -8.43 -7.87 -12.13
N GLN A 62 -9.21 -8.29 -11.13
CA GLN A 62 -8.99 -7.88 -9.74
C GLN A 62 -7.64 -8.33 -9.18
N LEU A 63 -7.16 -9.53 -9.56
CA LEU A 63 -5.83 -9.99 -9.17
C LEU A 63 -4.75 -9.08 -9.79
N ALA A 64 -4.83 -8.85 -11.10
CA ALA A 64 -3.86 -8.03 -11.82
C ALA A 64 -3.81 -6.59 -11.28
N ASP A 65 -4.96 -6.00 -10.97
CA ASP A 65 -5.04 -4.68 -10.34
C ASP A 65 -4.41 -4.66 -8.95
N ALA A 66 -4.63 -5.71 -8.16
CA ALA A 66 -4.07 -5.83 -6.82
C ALA A 66 -2.54 -6.00 -6.85
N GLU A 67 -2.02 -6.79 -7.79
CA GLU A 67 -0.58 -6.96 -8.05
C GLU A 67 0.05 -5.63 -8.46
N ALA A 68 -0.52 -4.95 -9.46
CA ALA A 68 -0.01 -3.67 -9.94
C ALA A 68 0.02 -2.60 -8.84
N GLU A 69 -1.01 -2.55 -8.00
CA GLU A 69 -1.06 -1.60 -6.88
C GLU A 69 -0.07 -1.96 -5.76
N ARG A 70 0.05 -3.24 -5.39
CA ARG A 70 1.05 -3.72 -4.43
C ARG A 70 2.46 -3.37 -4.91
N ASP A 71 2.76 -3.63 -6.18
CA ASP A 71 4.10 -3.43 -6.75
C ASP A 71 4.46 -1.96 -6.86
N ALA A 72 3.48 -1.09 -7.14
CA ALA A 72 3.67 0.36 -7.05
C ALA A 72 4.02 0.82 -5.63
N ILE A 73 3.38 0.26 -4.59
CA ILE A 73 3.71 0.55 -3.19
C ILE A 73 5.13 0.07 -2.85
N LEU A 74 5.49 -1.16 -3.23
CA LEU A 74 6.82 -1.71 -3.00
C LEU A 74 7.91 -0.89 -3.70
N SER A 75 7.68 -0.50 -4.95
CA SER A 75 8.59 0.35 -5.72
C SER A 75 8.79 1.71 -5.07
N ALA A 76 7.71 2.33 -4.57
CA ALA A 76 7.80 3.58 -3.84
C ALA A 76 8.60 3.43 -2.53
N LEU A 77 8.34 2.38 -1.75
CA LEU A 77 9.11 2.08 -0.53
C LEU A 77 10.60 1.85 -0.83
N MET A 78 10.92 1.26 -1.98
CA MET A 78 12.29 1.03 -2.43
C MET A 78 13.05 2.31 -2.82
N ALA A 79 12.35 3.41 -3.11
CA ALA A 79 12.96 4.71 -3.37
C ALA A 79 13.31 5.48 -2.07
N LEU A 80 12.75 5.08 -0.93
CA LEU A 80 12.98 5.73 0.36
C LEU A 80 14.33 5.34 0.98
N SER A 81 14.81 6.18 1.90
CA SER A 81 15.93 5.84 2.79
C SER A 81 15.64 4.54 3.57
N LEU A 82 16.69 3.82 3.98
CA LEU A 82 16.54 2.57 4.72
C LEU A 82 15.68 2.76 5.99
N THR A 83 15.93 3.81 6.76
CA THR A 83 15.18 4.12 7.98
C THR A 83 13.72 4.44 7.68
N SER A 84 13.43 5.31 6.71
CA SER A 84 12.05 5.64 6.32
C SER A 84 11.30 4.40 5.84
N ARG A 85 11.96 3.57 5.02
CA ARG A 85 11.41 2.29 4.53
C ARG A 85 11.09 1.34 5.67
N GLN A 86 12.01 1.13 6.61
CA GLN A 86 11.80 0.24 7.76
C GLN A 86 10.62 0.71 8.62
N ILE A 87 10.54 2.01 8.92
CA ILE A 87 9.46 2.58 9.72
C ILE A 87 8.09 2.36 9.05
N LEU A 88 7.99 2.60 7.74
CA LEU A 88 6.73 2.35 7.00
C LEU A 88 6.44 0.85 6.85
N HIS A 89 7.46 0.03 6.61
CA HIS A 89 7.31 -1.42 6.52
C HIS A 89 6.74 -2.01 7.83
N TYR A 90 7.34 -1.70 8.98
CA TYR A 90 6.81 -2.14 10.27
C TYR A 90 5.44 -1.54 10.60
N SER A 91 5.16 -0.32 10.12
CA SER A 91 3.85 0.31 10.34
C SER A 91 2.72 -0.33 9.53
N PHE A 92 2.98 -0.70 8.27
CA PHE A 92 1.91 -0.99 7.31
C PHE A 92 2.05 -2.34 6.61
N CYS A 93 3.26 -2.86 6.41
CA CYS A 93 3.50 -4.01 5.55
C CYS A 93 3.59 -5.35 6.30
N VAL A 94 4.14 -5.36 7.51
CA VAL A 94 4.15 -6.57 8.35
C VAL A 94 2.72 -7.03 8.66
N GLN A 95 2.53 -8.34 8.86
CA GLN A 95 1.20 -8.93 9.10
C GLN A 95 0.52 -8.31 10.33
N ASP A 96 1.26 -8.19 11.44
CA ASP A 96 0.79 -7.59 12.68
C ASP A 96 0.97 -6.08 12.71
N HIS A 97 0.10 -5.35 13.40
CA HIS A 97 0.27 -3.90 13.56
C HIS A 97 1.33 -3.61 14.63
N TYR A 98 2.43 -2.93 14.25
CA TYR A 98 3.45 -2.52 15.23
C TYR A 98 3.11 -1.14 15.78
N SER A 99 3.12 -1.00 17.11
CA SER A 99 3.04 0.30 17.77
C SER A 99 4.33 1.10 17.54
N ASN A 100 4.29 2.42 17.69
CA ASN A 100 5.50 3.25 17.60
C ASN A 100 6.55 2.80 18.63
N TYR A 101 6.14 2.37 19.82
CA TYR A 101 7.00 1.75 20.82
C TYR A 101 7.71 0.49 20.31
N LYS A 102 7.01 -0.43 19.65
CA LYS A 102 7.64 -1.63 19.09
C LYS A 102 8.61 -1.26 17.97
N ILE A 103 8.19 -0.39 17.04
CA ILE A 103 9.04 0.10 15.95
C ILE A 103 10.31 0.75 16.51
N ALA A 104 10.20 1.58 17.55
CA ALA A 104 11.31 2.24 18.22
C ALA A 104 12.38 1.24 18.69
N ARG A 105 11.96 0.11 19.27
CA ARG A 105 12.85 -0.98 19.68
C ARG A 105 13.50 -1.69 18.51
N GLU A 106 12.76 -1.96 17.43
CA GLU A 106 13.29 -2.63 16.23
C GLU A 106 14.33 -1.79 15.48
N VAL A 107 14.12 -0.47 15.37
CA VAL A 107 14.99 0.41 14.59
C VAL A 107 16.03 1.18 15.43
N GLY A 108 16.00 1.04 16.76
CA GLY A 108 16.99 1.67 17.65
C GLY A 108 16.81 3.17 17.89
N TYR A 109 15.56 3.67 17.89
CA TYR A 109 15.24 5.08 18.14
C TYR A 109 14.27 5.26 19.31
N SER A 110 14.08 6.49 19.79
CA SER A 110 13.02 6.80 20.74
C SER A 110 11.64 6.83 20.05
N GLU A 111 10.58 6.52 20.80
CA GLU A 111 9.21 6.55 20.28
C GLU A 111 8.80 7.93 19.72
N ARG A 112 9.24 9.01 20.37
CA ARG A 112 9.04 10.39 19.88
C ARG A 112 9.71 10.60 18.52
N SER A 113 10.92 10.08 18.35
CA SER A 113 11.61 10.15 17.06
C SER A 113 10.88 9.34 15.98
N ILE A 114 10.34 8.17 16.32
CA ILE A 114 9.52 7.37 15.38
C ILE A 114 8.31 8.16 14.87
N GLN A 115 7.59 8.87 15.73
CA GLN A 115 6.41 9.63 15.30
C GLN A 115 6.76 10.72 14.27
N ARG A 116 7.87 11.44 14.49
CA ARG A 116 8.36 12.46 13.57
C ARG A 116 8.86 11.83 12.26
N MET A 117 9.75 10.85 12.34
CA MET A 117 10.32 10.17 11.16
C MET A 117 9.24 9.47 10.34
N LYS A 118 8.21 8.87 10.97
CA LYS A 118 7.06 8.31 10.26
C LYS A 118 6.28 9.38 9.49
N SER A 119 6.20 10.60 10.02
CA SER A 119 5.53 11.71 9.32
C SER A 119 6.33 12.18 8.11
N GLU A 120 7.65 12.22 8.20
CA GLU A 120 8.58 12.53 7.10
C GLU A 120 8.54 11.44 6.03
N ALA A 121 8.68 10.17 6.44
CA ALA A 121 8.61 9.02 5.54
C ALA A 121 7.29 8.95 4.76
N LEU A 122 6.16 9.36 5.35
CA LEU A 122 4.87 9.42 4.64
C LEU A 122 4.85 10.47 3.51
N ILE A 123 5.61 11.56 3.65
CA ILE A 123 5.76 12.56 2.59
C ILE A 123 6.68 12.03 1.49
N GLU A 124 7.85 11.49 1.85
CA GLU A 124 8.77 10.86 0.90
C GLU A 124 8.06 9.77 0.09
N PHE A 125 7.25 8.94 0.76
CA PHE A 125 6.44 7.93 0.10
C PHE A 125 5.46 8.54 -0.90
N ALA A 126 4.78 9.63 -0.54
CA ALA A 126 3.83 10.29 -1.43
C ALA A 126 4.50 10.86 -2.68
N GLU A 127 5.73 11.37 -2.55
CA GLU A 127 6.55 11.85 -3.67
C GLU A 127 6.98 10.71 -4.59
N ALA A 128 7.43 9.58 -4.02
CA ALA A 128 7.85 8.41 -4.79
C ALA A 128 6.67 7.67 -5.45
N TYR A 129 5.53 7.59 -4.76
CA TYR A 129 4.40 6.77 -5.19
C TYR A 129 3.74 7.34 -6.46
N ARG A 130 3.81 6.56 -7.55
CA ARG A 130 3.28 6.91 -8.88
C ARG A 130 3.63 8.34 -9.29
N ASN A 131 4.89 8.73 -9.08
CA ASN A 131 5.44 10.03 -9.45
C ASN A 131 4.69 11.21 -8.80
N GLY A 132 4.41 11.13 -7.50
CA GLY A 132 3.77 12.22 -6.76
C GLY A 132 2.26 12.32 -6.94
N LYS A 133 1.60 11.29 -7.50
CA LYS A 133 0.15 11.31 -7.82
C LYS A 133 -0.74 11.67 -6.63
N ILE A 134 -0.29 11.36 -5.41
CA ILE A 134 -1.06 11.53 -4.18
C ILE A 134 -0.65 12.77 -3.37
N ILE A 135 0.24 13.62 -3.91
CA ILE A 135 0.57 14.92 -3.32
C ILE A 135 -0.64 15.84 -3.44
N ALA A 136 -1.02 16.44 -2.31
CA ALA A 136 -2.01 17.51 -2.27
C ALA A 136 -1.30 18.86 -2.28
N TYR A 137 -1.86 19.82 -3.00
CA TYR A 137 -1.40 21.19 -3.06
C TYR A 137 -2.46 22.11 -2.47
N LYS A 138 -2.01 23.25 -1.93
CA LYS A 138 -2.91 24.31 -1.49
C LYS A 138 -3.61 24.99 -2.67
#